data_AF-A0A2V9L7Q4-F1
#
_entry.id   AF-A0A2V9L7Q4-F1
#
_cell.length_a   1.000
_cell.length_b   1.000
_cell.length_c   1.000
_cell.angle_alpha   90.00
_cell.angle_beta   90.00
_cell.angle_gamma   90.00
#
_symmetry.space_group_name_H-M   'P 1'
#
loop_
_entity.id
_entity.type
_entity.pdbx_description
1 polymer ?
#
loop_
_entity_poly.entity_id
_entity_poly.type
_entity_poly.pdbx_seq_one_letter_code
_entity_poly.pdbx_strand_id
1 'polypeptide(L)'
;MSLRGWFRVLVLYDVAEAIRLEQLRSILGAQPAGRAPSFTRPTPEYVRFESPPVVEPLDGLAPDLGEPLKGRIKYYEYGVVSVEMELEFACDWQALVEQSSRLIADPRIEKRALDLVQRSLKRAGPALVKPYDNWLAEDYYVIQLGEMSGAEGRPATASELLPRHGGEIAQIVRGESAPLSDGERQEILQSSISYYPTDLLVVGWTAALVYDTPDGAAATIQLLEYANTQLLEFRYYDDLLTKVLKDVYKSLERGSGLLSRWRLAREAERLNTIRLDVIELAERIDNAIKFLSDMFYA
;
A
#
# COMPACT_ATOMS: atom_id res chain seq x y z
N MET A 1 1.39 -30.89 2.72
CA MET A 1 1.97 -30.23 3.90
C MET A 1 1.08 -29.04 4.22
N SER A 2 0.67 -28.85 5.48
CA SER A 2 -0.19 -27.71 5.84
C SER A 2 0.67 -26.46 5.98
N LEU A 3 0.44 -25.50 5.11
CA LEU A 3 0.90 -24.12 5.23
C LEU A 3 0.09 -23.42 6.33
N ARG A 4 0.70 -22.43 6.97
CA ARG A 4 0.04 -21.51 7.89
C ARG A 4 0.54 -20.12 7.62
N GLY A 5 -0.31 -19.13 7.80
CA GLY A 5 0.04 -17.76 7.53
C GLY A 5 -1.15 -16.82 7.61
N TRP A 6 -0.99 -15.65 7.00
CA TRP A 6 -1.99 -14.60 6.98
C TRP A 6 -2.19 -14.08 5.56
N PHE A 7 -3.45 -13.88 5.18
CA PHE A 7 -3.81 -12.92 4.16
C PHE A 7 -3.87 -11.55 4.81
N ARG A 8 -3.03 -10.63 4.35
CA ARG A 8 -3.12 -9.21 4.70
C ARG A 8 -3.72 -8.47 3.52
N VAL A 9 -4.79 -7.74 3.76
CA VAL A 9 -5.40 -6.88 2.75
C VAL A 9 -5.14 -5.45 3.15
N LEU A 10 -4.50 -4.71 2.25
CA LEU A 10 -4.23 -3.29 2.38
C LEU A 10 -5.18 -2.56 1.44
N VAL A 11 -6.02 -1.68 1.97
CA VAL A 11 -6.86 -0.81 1.15
C VAL A 11 -6.56 0.63 1.53
N LEU A 12 -6.00 1.37 0.59
CA LEU A 12 -5.52 2.72 0.77
C LEU A 12 -6.51 3.69 0.13
N TYR A 13 -6.77 4.80 0.80
CA TYR A 13 -7.65 5.87 0.33
C TYR A 13 -6.95 7.21 0.42
N ASP A 14 -7.06 8.00 -0.63
CA ASP A 14 -6.63 9.39 -0.64
C ASP A 14 -7.83 10.28 -0.30
N VAL A 15 -7.80 10.88 0.90
CA VAL A 15 -9.01 11.44 1.52
C VAL A 15 -8.95 12.95 1.73
N ALA A 16 -7.78 13.57 1.66
CA ALA A 16 -7.57 15.00 1.92
C ALA A 16 -6.19 15.45 1.42
N GLU A 17 -5.94 16.76 1.27
CA GLU A 17 -4.59 17.25 0.95
C GLU A 17 -3.57 16.97 2.08
N ALA A 18 -4.03 16.96 3.33
CA ALA A 18 -3.20 16.62 4.48
C ALA A 18 -4.03 16.19 5.70
N ILE A 19 -3.40 15.49 6.64
CA ILE A 19 -3.96 15.11 7.93
C ILE A 19 -3.08 15.66 9.05
N ARG A 20 -3.67 16.47 9.94
CA ARG A 20 -2.98 16.99 11.14
C ARG A 20 -2.83 15.89 12.19
N LEU A 21 -1.74 15.11 12.11
CA LEU A 21 -1.52 13.92 12.93
C LEU A 21 -1.61 14.17 14.43
N GLU A 22 -1.06 15.26 14.95
CA GLU A 22 -1.14 15.59 16.39
C GLU A 22 -2.57 15.84 16.87
N GLN A 23 -3.36 16.55 16.07
CA GLN A 23 -4.78 16.76 16.34
C GLN A 23 -5.53 15.42 16.26
N LEU A 24 -5.20 14.58 15.28
CA LEU A 24 -5.79 13.26 15.11
C LEU A 24 -5.49 12.33 16.30
N ARG A 25 -4.25 12.28 16.79
CA ARG A 25 -3.88 11.51 18.00
C ARG A 25 -4.77 11.88 19.17
N SER A 26 -4.98 13.18 19.37
CA SER A 26 -5.83 13.73 20.43
C SER A 26 -7.30 13.32 20.28
N ILE A 27 -7.83 13.33 19.04
CA ILE A 27 -9.21 12.93 18.73
C ILE A 27 -9.42 11.43 18.94
N LEU A 28 -8.47 10.60 18.51
CA LEU A 28 -8.58 9.15 18.56
C LEU A 28 -8.17 8.57 19.92
N GLY A 29 -7.56 9.37 20.80
CA GLY A 29 -6.96 8.86 22.04
C GLY A 29 -5.81 7.88 21.76
N ALA A 30 -5.20 7.97 20.58
CA ALA A 30 -4.12 7.10 20.17
C ALA A 30 -2.87 7.45 20.97
N GLN A 31 -2.23 6.44 21.56
CA GLN A 31 -0.93 6.61 22.22
C GLN A 31 0.07 7.18 21.20
N PRO A 32 1.07 7.99 21.63
CA PRO A 32 2.22 8.31 20.79
C PRO A 32 2.77 6.99 20.23
N ALA A 33 3.21 6.98 18.97
CA ALA A 33 3.73 5.76 18.38
C ALA A 33 4.81 5.20 19.32
N GLY A 34 4.49 4.08 20.00
CA GLY A 34 5.49 3.32 20.71
C GLY A 34 6.59 3.02 19.70
N ARG A 35 7.85 3.13 20.15
CA ARG A 35 9.08 2.91 19.36
C ARG A 35 8.76 1.96 18.20
N ALA A 36 8.83 2.48 16.97
CA ALA A 36 8.55 1.75 15.73
C ALA A 36 9.12 0.33 15.85
N PRO A 37 8.48 -0.71 15.25
CA PRO A 37 9.03 -2.05 15.27
C PRO A 37 10.53 -1.93 15.00
N SER A 38 11.32 -2.46 15.94
CA SER A 38 12.76 -2.44 15.86
C SER A 38 13.11 -3.11 14.56
N PHE A 39 13.37 -2.33 13.51
CA PHE A 39 14.00 -2.85 12.31
C PHE A 39 15.27 -3.53 12.81
N THR A 40 15.29 -4.85 12.73
CA THR A 40 16.47 -5.67 13.07
C THR A 40 17.63 -5.36 12.12
N ARG A 41 17.35 -4.58 11.07
CA ARG A 41 18.25 -4.10 10.03
C ARG A 41 18.67 -2.64 10.31
N PRO A 42 19.94 -2.26 10.08
CA PRO A 42 20.40 -0.89 10.25
C PRO A 42 19.78 -0.01 9.15
N THR A 43 18.63 0.57 9.47
CA THR A 43 17.91 1.45 8.56
C THR A 43 18.64 2.79 8.45
N PRO A 44 18.95 3.30 7.25
CA PRO A 44 19.51 4.64 7.09
C PRO A 44 18.65 5.71 7.77
N GLU A 45 19.26 6.78 8.32
CA GLU A 45 18.55 7.78 9.13
C GLU A 45 17.41 8.52 8.41
N TYR A 46 17.41 8.55 7.07
CA TYR A 46 16.33 9.10 6.24
C TYR A 46 15.15 8.13 6.01
N VAL A 47 15.22 6.89 6.50
CA VAL A 47 14.18 5.84 6.35
C VAL A 47 13.14 5.89 7.47
N ARG A 48 13.16 6.94 8.28
CA ARG A 48 12.04 7.25 9.17
C ARG A 48 11.09 8.11 8.36
N PHE A 49 9.82 7.68 8.26
CA PHE A 49 8.73 8.62 7.96
C PHE A 49 9.03 9.92 8.70
N GLU A 50 9.09 11.06 8.00
CA GLU A 50 9.33 12.35 8.65
C GLU A 50 8.36 12.54 9.83
N SER A 51 7.13 12.03 9.67
CA SER A 51 6.17 11.78 10.75
C SER A 51 5.60 10.34 10.73
N PRO A 52 5.77 9.53 11.80
CA PRO A 52 5.16 8.19 11.86
C PRO A 52 3.62 8.28 11.85
N PRO A 53 2.94 7.40 11.10
CA PRO A 53 1.49 7.46 10.98
C PRO A 53 0.79 7.26 12.34
N VAL A 54 -0.41 7.80 12.46
CA VAL A 54 -1.30 7.47 13.58
C VAL A 54 -1.92 6.11 13.31
N VAL A 55 -1.93 5.22 14.29
CA VAL A 55 -2.46 3.86 14.13
C VAL A 55 -3.65 3.66 15.06
N GLU A 56 -4.78 3.27 14.49
CA GLU A 56 -6.02 2.94 15.21
C GLU A 56 -6.36 1.45 15.03
N PRO A 57 -6.35 0.63 16.09
CA PRO A 57 -6.71 -0.79 16.00
C PRO A 57 -8.18 -1.01 15.58
N LEU A 58 -8.44 -2.00 14.72
CA LEU A 58 -9.79 -2.34 14.27
C LEU A 58 -10.64 -3.04 15.34
N ASP A 59 -10.00 -3.67 16.33
CA ASP A 59 -10.67 -4.44 17.39
C ASP A 59 -11.70 -3.61 18.19
N GLY A 60 -11.59 -2.27 18.15
CA GLY A 60 -12.54 -1.33 18.77
C GLY A 60 -13.60 -0.73 17.83
N LEU A 61 -13.58 -1.03 16.53
CA LEU A 61 -14.36 -0.32 15.50
C LEU A 61 -15.58 -1.10 14.96
N ALA A 62 -15.75 -2.40 15.26
CA ALA A 62 -16.93 -3.15 14.80
C ALA A 62 -17.20 -4.47 15.54
N PRO A 63 -18.05 -4.48 16.59
CA PRO A 63 -18.73 -5.70 17.04
C PRO A 63 -19.81 -6.19 16.04
N ASP A 64 -20.39 -5.28 15.26
CA ASP A 64 -21.60 -5.54 14.46
C ASP A 64 -21.34 -6.05 13.04
N LEU A 65 -20.08 -6.24 12.63
CA LEU A 65 -19.69 -6.70 11.28
C LEU A 65 -19.47 -8.22 11.19
N GLY A 66 -19.88 -8.99 12.20
CA GLY A 66 -19.68 -10.44 12.24
C GLY A 66 -18.38 -10.81 12.98
N GLU A 67 -17.55 -11.67 12.41
CA GLU A 67 -16.33 -12.15 13.07
C GLU A 67 -15.38 -11.00 13.43
N PRO A 68 -14.71 -11.07 14.61
CA PRO A 68 -13.73 -10.09 15.02
C PRO A 68 -12.62 -10.01 13.98
N LEU A 69 -12.52 -8.85 13.34
CA LEU A 69 -11.54 -8.60 12.28
C LEU A 69 -10.30 -7.97 12.91
N LYS A 70 -9.21 -8.73 12.93
CA LYS A 70 -7.90 -8.20 13.30
C LYS A 70 -7.42 -7.24 12.22
N GLY A 71 -6.83 -6.13 12.63
CA GLY A 71 -6.23 -5.19 11.72
C GLY A 71 -6.11 -3.80 12.32
N ARG A 72 -5.79 -2.82 11.49
CA ARG A 72 -5.54 -1.44 11.91
C ARG A 72 -5.83 -0.45 10.79
N ILE A 73 -6.17 0.78 11.15
CA ILE A 73 -6.22 1.93 10.25
C ILE A 73 -4.98 2.78 10.51
N LYS A 74 -4.22 3.11 9.47
CA LYS A 74 -3.06 4.00 9.52
C LYS A 74 -3.39 5.31 8.82
N TYR A 75 -3.08 6.42 9.46
CA TYR A 75 -3.29 7.77 8.92
C TYR A 75 -1.94 8.43 8.67
N TYR A 76 -1.70 8.83 7.43
CA TYR A 76 -0.49 9.49 7.00
C TYR A 76 -0.70 11.00 6.87
N GLU A 77 0.33 11.79 7.15
CA GLU A 77 0.23 13.26 7.18
C GLU A 77 -0.13 13.86 5.81
N TYR A 78 0.24 13.17 4.73
CA TYR A 78 0.01 13.57 3.35
C TYR A 78 -1.36 13.13 2.80
N GLY A 79 -2.36 12.89 3.67
CA GLY A 79 -3.74 12.70 3.21
C GLY A 79 -4.20 11.27 2.98
N VAL A 80 -3.30 10.30 3.09
CA VAL A 80 -3.61 8.88 2.85
C VAL A 80 -4.05 8.17 4.12
N VAL A 81 -5.07 7.31 3.99
CA VAL A 81 -5.54 6.41 5.03
C VAL A 81 -5.44 4.98 4.52
N SER A 82 -4.68 4.13 5.21
CA SER A 82 -4.53 2.70 4.90
C SER A 82 -5.32 1.87 5.89
N VAL A 83 -6.18 0.98 5.39
CA VAL A 83 -6.84 -0.07 6.18
C VAL A 83 -6.12 -1.37 5.94
N GLU A 84 -5.52 -1.91 6.99
CA GLU A 84 -4.92 -3.23 6.99
C GLU A 84 -5.85 -4.20 7.72
N MET A 85 -6.20 -5.30 7.05
CA MET A 85 -7.01 -6.39 7.58
C MET A 85 -6.23 -7.70 7.53
N GLU A 86 -6.29 -8.49 8.59
CA GLU A 86 -5.53 -9.74 8.72
C GLU A 86 -6.49 -10.94 8.80
N LEU A 87 -6.34 -11.93 7.92
CA LEU A 87 -7.09 -13.19 7.93
C LEU A 87 -6.12 -14.38 8.02
N GLU A 88 -6.26 -15.19 9.06
CA GLU A 88 -5.43 -16.38 9.26
C GLU A 88 -5.84 -17.51 8.30
N PHE A 89 -4.87 -18.27 7.77
CA PHE A 89 -5.13 -19.49 7.01
C PHE A 89 -4.28 -20.65 7.49
N ALA A 90 -4.81 -21.86 7.32
CA ALA A 90 -4.11 -23.12 7.49
C ALA A 90 -4.58 -24.12 6.43
N CYS A 91 -3.83 -24.28 5.35
CA CYS A 91 -4.24 -25.10 4.19
C CYS A 91 -3.03 -25.60 3.39
N ASP A 92 -3.23 -26.44 2.38
CA ASP A 92 -2.17 -26.78 1.43
C ASP A 92 -2.04 -25.74 0.31
N TRP A 93 -1.05 -25.91 -0.57
CA TRP A 93 -0.78 -24.96 -1.68
C TRP A 93 -1.96 -24.79 -2.64
N GLN A 94 -2.64 -25.87 -3.00
CA GLN A 94 -3.75 -25.81 -3.94
C GLN A 94 -4.94 -25.06 -3.34
N ALA A 95 -5.27 -25.36 -2.08
CA ALA A 95 -6.29 -24.62 -1.35
C ALA A 95 -5.90 -23.15 -1.14
N LEU A 96 -4.61 -22.85 -0.95
CA LEU A 96 -4.11 -21.47 -0.85
C LEU A 96 -4.29 -20.70 -2.17
N VAL A 97 -4.03 -21.33 -3.33
CA VAL A 97 -4.29 -20.74 -4.66
C VAL A 97 -5.77 -20.39 -4.81
N GLU A 98 -6.67 -21.33 -4.48
CA GLU A 98 -8.11 -21.12 -4.56
C GLU A 98 -8.61 -20.02 -3.60
N GLN A 99 -8.08 -19.99 -2.38
CA GLN A 99 -8.44 -18.96 -1.39
C GLN A 99 -7.94 -17.58 -1.81
N SER A 100 -6.70 -17.49 -2.31
CA SER A 100 -6.10 -16.23 -2.79
C SER A 100 -6.92 -15.66 -3.96
N SER A 101 -7.21 -16.48 -4.97
CA SER A 101 -8.00 -16.07 -6.13
C SER A 101 -9.41 -15.61 -5.74
N ARG A 102 -10.06 -16.34 -4.83
CA ARG A 102 -11.38 -15.96 -4.32
C ARG A 102 -11.35 -14.65 -3.53
N LEU A 103 -10.35 -14.46 -2.67
CA LEU A 103 -10.24 -13.28 -1.82
C LEU A 103 -9.96 -12.03 -2.66
N ILE A 104 -9.04 -12.13 -3.62
CA ILE A 104 -8.68 -11.03 -4.54
C ILE A 104 -9.89 -10.62 -5.40
N ALA A 105 -10.73 -11.56 -5.81
CA ALA A 105 -11.92 -11.28 -6.60
C ALA A 105 -13.15 -10.86 -5.78
N ASP A 106 -13.06 -10.77 -4.44
CA ASP A 106 -14.21 -10.54 -3.56
C ASP A 106 -14.40 -9.06 -3.18
N PRO A 107 -15.41 -8.37 -3.75
CA PRO A 107 -15.63 -6.95 -3.48
C PRO A 107 -16.12 -6.65 -2.06
N ARG A 108 -16.48 -7.68 -1.27
CA ARG A 108 -16.95 -7.50 0.11
C ARG A 108 -15.86 -6.94 1.01
N ILE A 109 -14.59 -7.25 0.74
CA ILE A 109 -13.45 -6.79 1.53
C ILE A 109 -13.23 -5.29 1.35
N GLU A 110 -13.18 -4.81 0.11
CA GLU A 110 -13.10 -3.38 -0.22
C GLU A 110 -14.27 -2.59 0.39
N LYS A 111 -15.49 -3.13 0.28
CA LYS A 111 -16.67 -2.50 0.87
C LYS A 111 -16.55 -2.38 2.39
N ARG A 112 -16.06 -3.43 3.06
CA ARG A 112 -15.85 -3.42 4.51
C ARG A 112 -14.77 -2.41 4.91
N ALA A 113 -13.68 -2.31 4.13
CA ALA A 113 -12.64 -1.30 4.35
C ALA A 113 -13.20 0.12 4.19
N LEU A 114 -14.01 0.37 3.16
CA LEU A 114 -14.64 1.66 2.94
C LEU A 114 -15.55 2.06 4.11
N ASP A 115 -16.39 1.13 4.58
CA ASP A 115 -17.27 1.36 5.74
C ASP A 115 -16.47 1.66 7.03
N LEU A 116 -15.28 1.07 7.19
CA LEU A 116 -14.38 1.34 8.32
C LEU A 116 -13.76 2.75 8.21
N VAL A 117 -13.19 3.10 7.06
CA VAL A 117 -12.60 4.44 6.83
C VAL A 117 -13.64 5.53 6.99
N GLN A 118 -14.82 5.39 6.36
CA GLN A 118 -15.88 6.40 6.47
C GLN A 118 -16.32 6.62 7.91
N ARG A 119 -16.40 5.55 8.72
CA ARG A 119 -16.74 5.67 10.14
C ARG A 119 -15.66 6.36 10.93
N SER A 120 -14.38 6.04 10.69
CA SER A 120 -13.31 6.71 11.43
C SER A 120 -13.10 8.16 10.99
N LEU A 121 -13.24 8.45 9.69
CA LEU A 121 -13.12 9.82 9.18
C LEU A 121 -14.23 10.76 9.64
N LYS A 122 -15.43 10.25 9.95
CA LYS A 122 -16.47 11.04 10.64
C LYS A 122 -15.98 11.61 11.98
N ARG A 123 -15.14 10.86 12.70
CA ARG A 123 -14.52 11.32 13.95
C ARG A 123 -13.30 12.20 13.67
N ALA A 124 -12.48 11.82 12.69
CA ALA A 124 -11.24 12.50 12.34
C ALA A 124 -11.42 13.83 11.60
N GLY A 125 -12.64 14.16 11.14
CA GLY A 125 -12.94 15.33 10.30
C GLY A 125 -12.23 16.64 10.66
N PRO A 126 -12.16 17.07 11.94
CA PRO A 126 -11.46 18.29 12.33
C PRO A 126 -9.95 18.31 12.04
N ALA A 127 -9.32 17.14 11.90
CA ALA A 127 -7.90 17.00 11.58
C ALA A 127 -7.61 16.99 10.06
N LEU A 128 -8.63 16.84 9.22
CA LEU A 128 -8.48 16.80 7.75
C LEU A 128 -8.30 18.21 7.18
N VAL A 129 -7.35 18.37 6.27
CA VAL A 129 -7.09 19.62 5.55
C VAL A 129 -7.60 19.45 4.11
N LYS A 130 -8.66 20.20 3.76
CA LYS A 130 -9.34 20.12 2.46
C LYS A 130 -9.69 18.67 2.08
N PRO A 131 -10.61 18.03 2.82
CA PRO A 131 -11.06 16.68 2.49
C PRO A 131 -11.68 16.61 1.09
N TYR A 132 -11.48 15.49 0.41
CA TYR A 132 -12.02 15.23 -0.92
C TYR A 132 -13.41 14.59 -0.84
N ASP A 133 -14.28 14.94 -1.79
CA ASP A 133 -15.63 14.36 -1.90
C ASP A 133 -15.60 12.94 -2.48
N ASN A 134 -14.66 12.67 -3.39
CA ASN A 134 -14.42 11.37 -4.00
C ASN A 134 -12.99 10.95 -3.69
N TRP A 135 -12.81 9.71 -3.22
CA TRP A 135 -11.49 9.19 -2.85
C TRP A 135 -10.97 8.30 -3.98
N LEU A 136 -9.69 8.50 -4.31
CA LEU A 136 -8.94 7.47 -5.02
C LEU A 136 -8.67 6.33 -4.04
N ALA A 137 -8.70 5.10 -4.55
CA ALA A 137 -8.43 3.92 -3.76
C ALA A 137 -7.45 3.00 -4.50
N GLU A 138 -6.61 2.32 -3.72
CA GLU A 138 -5.76 1.22 -4.16
C GLU A 138 -5.91 0.07 -3.18
N ASP A 139 -6.05 -1.14 -3.70
CA ASP A 139 -6.06 -2.37 -2.93
C ASP A 139 -4.86 -3.25 -3.28
N TYR A 140 -4.23 -3.81 -2.25
CA TYR A 140 -3.06 -4.66 -2.39
C TYR A 140 -3.11 -5.81 -1.40
N TYR A 141 -2.85 -7.02 -1.89
CA TYR A 141 -2.94 -8.24 -1.10
C TYR A 141 -1.54 -8.76 -0.77
N VAL A 142 -1.29 -9.14 0.47
CA VAL A 142 -0.04 -9.78 0.88
C VAL A 142 -0.34 -11.12 1.51
N ILE A 143 0.17 -12.18 0.87
CA ILE A 143 0.09 -13.55 1.37
C ILE A 143 1.36 -13.80 2.17
N GLN A 144 1.26 -13.67 3.49
CA GLN A 144 2.34 -13.94 4.42
C GLN A 144 2.36 -15.42 4.79
N LEU A 145 3.36 -16.15 4.30
CA LEU A 145 3.64 -17.53 4.71
C LEU A 145 4.45 -17.51 6.01
N GLY A 146 4.04 -18.32 6.99
CA GLY A 146 4.86 -18.63 8.16
C GLY A 146 6.00 -19.59 7.83
N GLU A 147 6.88 -19.81 8.81
CA GLU A 147 8.02 -20.72 8.67
C GLU A 147 7.60 -22.13 8.22
N MET A 148 8.27 -22.64 7.19
CA MET A 148 8.04 -23.96 6.63
C MET A 148 9.24 -24.86 6.92
N SER A 149 9.01 -26.10 7.33
CA SER A 149 10.09 -27.07 7.48
C SER A 149 10.63 -27.53 6.12
N GLY A 150 11.88 -27.18 5.84
CA GLY A 150 12.68 -27.66 4.72
C GLY A 150 13.33 -29.02 4.99
N ALA A 151 14.36 -29.34 4.20
CA ALA A 151 15.14 -30.57 4.40
C ALA A 151 15.76 -30.61 5.80
N GLU A 152 15.82 -31.79 6.42
CA GLU A 152 16.49 -32.00 7.73
C GLU A 152 15.95 -31.14 8.89
N GLY A 153 14.74 -30.58 8.76
CA GLY A 153 14.08 -29.82 9.83
C GLY A 153 14.52 -28.37 9.98
N ARG A 154 15.40 -27.86 9.11
CA ARG A 154 15.68 -26.41 9.00
C ARG A 154 14.54 -25.68 8.28
N PRO A 155 14.42 -24.34 8.37
CA PRO A 155 13.51 -23.59 7.52
C PRO A 155 13.78 -23.85 6.04
N ALA A 156 12.71 -23.95 5.25
CA ALA A 156 12.80 -24.06 3.80
C ALA A 156 13.46 -22.81 3.23
N THR A 157 14.35 -22.99 2.25
CA THR A 157 15.00 -21.86 1.59
C THR A 157 14.24 -21.42 0.34
N ALA A 158 14.41 -20.18 -0.10
CA ALA A 158 13.85 -19.68 -1.36
C ALA A 158 14.24 -20.56 -2.55
N SER A 159 15.50 -21.01 -2.60
CA SER A 159 16.00 -21.92 -3.64
C SER A 159 15.38 -23.32 -3.60
N GLU A 160 14.71 -23.70 -2.50
CA GLU A 160 13.91 -24.93 -2.42
C GLU A 160 12.45 -24.68 -2.76
N LEU A 161 11.89 -23.54 -2.33
CA LEU A 161 10.50 -23.19 -2.54
C LEU A 161 10.20 -22.88 -4.00
N LEU A 162 11.01 -22.04 -4.65
CA LEU A 162 10.75 -21.57 -6.02
C LEU A 162 10.68 -22.71 -7.05
N PRO A 163 11.62 -23.69 -7.09
CA PRO A 163 11.53 -24.78 -8.07
C PRO A 163 10.37 -25.75 -7.79
N ARG A 164 9.93 -25.87 -6.52
CA ARG A 164 8.89 -26.83 -6.12
C ARG A 164 7.48 -26.26 -6.22
N HIS A 165 7.31 -24.98 -5.93
CA HIS A 165 6.02 -24.32 -5.77
C HIS A 165 5.90 -23.02 -6.58
N GLY A 166 6.81 -22.77 -7.52
CA GLY A 166 6.80 -21.55 -8.32
C GLY A 166 5.52 -21.37 -9.15
N GLY A 167 4.86 -22.47 -9.54
CA GLY A 167 3.57 -22.41 -10.23
C GLY A 167 2.47 -21.85 -9.32
N GLU A 168 2.33 -22.43 -8.13
CA GLU A 168 1.36 -22.02 -7.13
C GLU A 168 1.64 -20.60 -6.62
N ILE A 169 2.91 -20.25 -6.39
CA ILE A 169 3.32 -18.88 -6.00
C ILE A 169 2.91 -17.87 -7.07
N ALA A 170 3.18 -18.15 -8.35
CA ALA A 170 2.81 -17.27 -9.44
C ALA A 170 1.29 -17.10 -9.55
N GLN A 171 0.54 -18.19 -9.39
CA GLN A 171 -0.93 -18.18 -9.36
C GLN A 171 -1.48 -17.34 -8.20
N ILE A 172 -0.94 -17.52 -6.99
CA ILE A 172 -1.32 -16.74 -5.79
C ILE A 172 -1.07 -15.25 -6.02
N VAL A 173 0.12 -14.89 -6.51
CA VAL A 173 0.53 -13.50 -6.75
C VAL A 173 -0.31 -12.81 -7.85
N ARG A 174 -0.77 -13.57 -8.85
CA ARG A 174 -1.69 -13.06 -9.89
C ARG A 174 -3.16 -13.10 -9.49
N GLY A 175 -3.52 -13.83 -8.42
CA GLY A 175 -4.91 -14.07 -8.05
C GLY A 175 -5.65 -15.01 -8.99
N GLU A 176 -4.94 -15.88 -9.70
CA GLU A 176 -5.49 -16.78 -10.71
C GLU A 176 -5.54 -18.23 -10.21
N SER A 177 -6.69 -18.88 -10.35
CA SER A 177 -6.84 -20.29 -9.98
C SER A 177 -6.42 -21.26 -11.08
N ALA A 178 -6.44 -20.80 -12.34
CA ALA A 178 -6.00 -21.58 -13.49
C ALA A 178 -4.47 -21.59 -13.60
N PRO A 179 -3.86 -22.69 -14.08
CA PRO A 179 -2.42 -22.72 -14.34
C PRO A 179 -1.99 -21.64 -15.34
N LEU A 180 -0.95 -20.89 -14.97
CA LEU A 180 -0.37 -19.86 -15.82
C LEU A 180 0.57 -20.48 -16.88
N SER A 181 0.72 -19.78 -18.01
CA SER A 181 1.68 -20.17 -19.05
C SER A 181 3.12 -20.13 -18.53
N ASP A 182 4.02 -20.91 -19.15
CA ASP A 182 5.42 -20.96 -18.73
C ASP A 182 6.10 -19.59 -18.75
N GLY A 183 5.81 -18.77 -19.77
CA GLY A 183 6.36 -17.41 -19.88
C GLY A 183 5.87 -16.48 -18.76
N GLU A 184 4.57 -16.53 -18.46
CA GLU A 184 3.96 -15.74 -17.39
C GLU A 184 4.54 -16.11 -16.01
N ARG A 185 4.65 -17.42 -15.73
CA ARG A 185 5.30 -17.89 -14.50
C ARG A 185 6.74 -17.39 -14.41
N GLN A 186 7.49 -17.47 -15.52
CA GLN A 186 8.88 -17.06 -15.53
C GLN A 186 9.04 -15.55 -15.30
N GLU A 187 8.15 -14.72 -15.86
CA GLU A 187 8.12 -13.27 -15.62
C GLU A 187 7.91 -12.96 -14.14
N ILE A 188 6.89 -13.55 -13.51
CA ILE A 188 6.58 -13.34 -12.09
C ILE A 188 7.71 -13.82 -11.20
N LEU A 189 8.28 -14.99 -11.48
CA LEU A 189 9.34 -15.55 -10.63
C LEU A 189 10.68 -14.84 -10.85
N GLN A 190 10.89 -14.11 -11.95
CA GLN A 190 12.08 -13.27 -12.16
C GLN A 190 12.12 -12.06 -11.23
N SER A 191 10.96 -11.57 -10.78
CA SER A 191 10.88 -10.50 -9.78
C SER A 191 10.99 -11.01 -8.34
N SER A 192 11.25 -12.31 -8.14
CA SER A 192 11.47 -12.86 -6.80
C SER A 192 12.80 -12.38 -6.23
N ILE A 193 12.78 -11.97 -4.96
CA ILE A 193 13.98 -11.50 -4.29
C ILE A 193 14.06 -12.11 -2.89
N SER A 194 15.28 -12.47 -2.50
CA SER A 194 15.63 -13.01 -1.20
C SER A 194 16.89 -12.33 -0.71
N TYR A 195 16.88 -11.87 0.54
CA TYR A 195 18.04 -11.29 1.20
C TYR A 195 18.81 -12.38 1.97
N TYR A 196 18.09 -13.24 2.68
CA TYR A 196 18.60 -14.45 3.32
C TYR A 196 18.16 -15.70 2.56
N PRO A 197 18.85 -16.85 2.74
CA PRO A 197 18.38 -18.10 2.14
C PRO A 197 16.96 -18.47 2.57
N THR A 198 16.51 -18.04 3.74
CA THR A 198 15.24 -18.41 4.37
C THR A 198 14.18 -17.30 4.30
N ASP A 199 14.37 -16.29 3.47
CA ASP A 199 13.32 -15.31 3.14
C ASP A 199 13.02 -15.35 1.63
N LEU A 200 11.81 -14.95 1.25
CA LEU A 200 11.39 -14.86 -0.14
C LEU A 200 10.27 -13.83 -0.26
N LEU A 201 10.49 -12.85 -1.13
CA LEU A 201 9.47 -11.91 -1.59
C LEU A 201 9.22 -12.16 -3.08
N VAL A 202 7.96 -12.33 -3.46
CA VAL A 202 7.54 -12.32 -4.86
C VAL A 202 6.48 -11.24 -5.02
N VAL A 203 6.78 -10.21 -5.82
CA VAL A 203 5.91 -9.05 -6.00
C VAL A 203 5.21 -9.15 -7.34
N GLY A 204 3.89 -9.03 -7.31
CA GLY A 204 3.05 -8.82 -8.48
C GLY A 204 2.28 -7.50 -8.39
N TRP A 205 1.51 -7.25 -9.44
CA TRP A 205 0.68 -6.06 -9.56
C TRP A 205 -0.44 -6.00 -8.52
N THR A 206 -1.15 -7.12 -8.34
CA THR A 206 -2.32 -7.21 -7.44
C THR A 206 -1.94 -7.67 -6.04
N ALA A 207 -0.95 -8.56 -5.95
CA ALA A 207 -0.57 -9.17 -4.69
C ALA A 207 0.94 -9.41 -4.59
N ALA A 208 1.41 -9.64 -3.37
CA ALA A 208 2.73 -10.16 -3.08
C ALA A 208 2.65 -11.43 -2.23
N LEU A 209 3.62 -12.31 -2.39
CA LEU A 209 3.88 -13.42 -1.47
C LEU A 209 5.13 -13.11 -0.66
N VAL A 210 5.01 -13.18 0.66
CA VAL A 210 6.09 -12.93 1.61
C VAL A 210 6.28 -14.19 2.45
N TYR A 211 7.48 -14.74 2.43
CA TYR A 211 7.91 -15.82 3.30
C TYR A 211 9.12 -15.31 4.09
N ASP A 212 8.95 -15.16 5.40
CA ASP A 212 9.99 -14.73 6.33
C ASP A 212 9.52 -15.06 7.77
N THR A 213 10.41 -14.88 8.73
CA THR A 213 10.10 -14.72 10.15
C THR A 213 9.04 -13.62 10.38
N PRO A 214 8.27 -13.67 11.48
CA PRO A 214 7.24 -12.66 11.76
C PRO A 214 7.77 -11.21 11.75
N ASP A 215 8.97 -10.97 12.29
CA ASP A 215 9.58 -9.64 12.35
C ASP A 215 10.07 -9.17 10.97
N GLY A 216 10.70 -10.06 10.19
CA GLY A 216 11.16 -9.75 8.84
C GLY A 216 10.00 -9.48 7.89
N ALA A 217 8.96 -10.32 7.94
CA ALA A 217 7.75 -10.14 7.16
C ALA A 217 7.07 -8.79 7.48
N ALA A 218 7.02 -8.38 8.75
CA ALA A 218 6.42 -7.10 9.15
C ALA A 218 7.11 -5.90 8.49
N ALA A 219 8.45 -5.90 8.39
CA ALA A 219 9.20 -4.86 7.70
C ALA A 219 8.93 -4.84 6.19
N THR A 220 8.88 -6.01 5.55
CA THR A 220 8.55 -6.14 4.13
C THR A 220 7.12 -5.70 3.83
N ILE A 221 6.14 -6.05 4.66
CA ILE A 221 4.74 -5.63 4.51
C ILE A 221 4.64 -4.11 4.65
N GLN A 222 5.37 -3.50 5.59
CA GLN A 222 5.40 -2.05 5.73
C GLN A 222 6.01 -1.36 4.51
N LEU A 223 7.03 -1.96 3.89
CA LEU A 223 7.61 -1.49 2.64
C LEU A 223 6.60 -1.53 1.49
N LEU A 224 5.89 -2.66 1.35
CA LEU A 224 4.85 -2.83 0.33
C LEU A 224 3.70 -1.82 0.53
N GLU A 225 3.27 -1.61 1.77
CA GLU A 225 2.28 -0.59 2.09
C GLU A 225 2.76 0.81 1.69
N TYR A 226 4.00 1.17 2.03
CA TYR A 226 4.58 2.44 1.62
C TYR A 226 4.63 2.59 0.10
N ALA A 227 5.07 1.56 -0.64
CA ALA A 227 5.08 1.59 -2.09
C ALA A 227 3.67 1.88 -2.67
N ASN A 228 2.63 1.27 -2.09
CA ASN A 228 1.25 1.51 -2.49
C ASN A 228 0.76 2.93 -2.14
N THR A 229 1.18 3.50 -0.99
CA THR A 229 0.87 4.91 -0.67
C THR A 229 1.44 5.86 -1.72
N GLN A 230 2.65 5.58 -2.22
CA GLN A 230 3.30 6.39 -3.26
C GLN A 230 2.64 6.23 -4.62
N LEU A 231 2.19 5.02 -4.97
CA LEU A 231 1.42 4.79 -6.19
C LEU A 231 0.11 5.61 -6.21
N LEU A 232 -0.60 5.62 -5.08
CA LEU A 232 -1.83 6.38 -4.93
C LEU A 232 -1.59 7.90 -5.07
N GLU A 233 -0.51 8.40 -4.50
CA GLU A 233 -0.07 9.79 -4.65
C GLU A 233 0.23 10.14 -6.12
N PHE A 234 0.92 9.26 -6.86
CA PHE A 234 1.15 9.46 -8.30
C PHE A 234 -0.14 9.52 -9.12
N ARG A 235 -1.12 8.68 -8.79
CA ARG A 235 -2.43 8.70 -9.46
C ARG A 235 -3.20 9.99 -9.17
N TYR A 236 -3.15 10.48 -7.94
CA TYR A 236 -3.73 11.78 -7.60
C TYR A 236 -3.13 12.91 -8.45
N TYR A 237 -1.80 12.94 -8.58
CA TYR A 237 -1.12 13.97 -9.36
C TYR A 237 -1.35 13.84 -10.87
N ASP A 238 -1.43 12.62 -11.42
CA ASP A 238 -1.79 12.40 -12.82
C ASP A 238 -3.21 12.92 -13.12
N ASP A 239 -4.15 12.66 -12.21
CA ASP A 239 -5.52 13.19 -12.27
C ASP A 239 -5.55 14.73 -12.17
N LEU A 240 -4.74 15.32 -11.28
CA LEU A 240 -4.61 16.76 -11.13
C LEU A 240 -4.04 17.40 -12.40
N LEU A 241 -2.95 16.84 -12.93
CA LEU A 241 -2.29 17.31 -14.15
C LEU A 241 -3.24 17.21 -15.35
N THR A 242 -3.98 16.10 -15.48
CA THR A 242 -4.96 15.90 -16.53
C THR A 242 -6.08 16.95 -16.46
N LYS A 243 -6.58 17.27 -15.26
CA LYS A 243 -7.59 18.33 -15.06
C LYS A 243 -7.05 19.70 -15.44
N VAL A 244 -5.83 20.02 -15.01
CA VAL A 244 -5.13 21.27 -15.33
C VAL A 244 -4.95 21.42 -16.84
N LEU A 245 -4.42 20.40 -17.52
CA LEU A 245 -4.23 20.41 -18.97
C LEU A 245 -5.54 20.66 -19.70
N LYS A 246 -6.62 19.96 -19.31
CA LYS A 246 -7.95 20.14 -19.87
C LYS A 246 -8.46 21.58 -19.71
N ASP A 247 -8.19 22.23 -18.58
CA ASP A 247 -8.59 23.60 -18.33
C ASP A 247 -7.75 24.62 -19.10
N VAL A 248 -6.45 24.37 -19.27
CA VAL A 248 -5.56 25.18 -20.13
C VAL A 248 -5.97 25.08 -21.60
N TYR A 249 -6.27 23.89 -22.12
CA TYR A 249 -6.78 23.74 -23.49
C TYR A 249 -8.10 24.49 -23.69
N LYS A 250 -9.04 24.39 -22.73
CA LYS A 250 -10.30 25.14 -22.76
C LYS A 250 -10.11 26.66 -22.67
N SER A 251 -9.07 27.15 -21.99
CA SER A 251 -8.81 28.60 -21.91
C SER A 251 -8.17 29.12 -23.19
N LEU A 252 -7.29 28.35 -23.83
CA LEU A 252 -6.72 28.64 -25.14
C LEU A 252 -7.76 28.65 -26.27
N GLU A 253 -8.76 27.77 -26.22
CA GLU A 253 -9.88 27.75 -27.18
C GLU A 253 -10.83 28.95 -27.02
N ARG A 254 -10.85 29.63 -25.87
CA ARG A 254 -11.88 30.64 -25.52
C ARG A 254 -11.49 32.11 -25.67
N GLY A 255 -10.38 32.46 -26.33
CA GLY A 255 -10.31 33.78 -26.97
C GLY A 255 -8.93 34.39 -27.25
N SER A 256 -8.78 34.94 -28.45
CA SER A 256 -7.79 35.96 -28.78
C SER A 256 -8.41 37.36 -28.55
N GLY A 257 -7.91 38.11 -27.56
CA GLY A 257 -8.41 39.46 -27.27
C GLY A 257 -7.64 40.14 -26.14
N LEU A 258 -7.62 41.48 -26.12
CA LEU A 258 -6.81 42.33 -25.22
C LEU A 258 -7.07 42.10 -23.71
N LEU A 259 -8.25 41.57 -23.34
CA LEU A 259 -8.60 41.15 -21.98
C LEU A 259 -7.88 39.87 -21.53
N SER A 260 -7.31 39.07 -22.45
CA SER A 260 -6.57 37.85 -22.09
C SER A 260 -5.20 38.14 -21.45
N ARG A 261 -4.59 39.31 -21.73
CA ARG A 261 -3.29 39.72 -21.12
C ARG A 261 -3.34 39.90 -19.61
N TRP A 262 -4.47 40.33 -19.06
CA TRP A 262 -4.63 40.48 -17.60
C TRP A 262 -5.03 39.15 -16.92
N ARG A 263 -5.65 38.21 -17.66
CA ARG A 263 -5.91 36.85 -17.18
C ARG A 263 -4.67 35.96 -17.21
N LEU A 264 -3.79 36.15 -18.19
CA LEU A 264 -2.51 35.43 -18.34
C LEU A 264 -1.60 35.57 -17.12
N ALA A 265 -1.62 36.71 -16.41
CA ALA A 265 -0.84 36.88 -15.18
C ALA A 265 -1.31 35.96 -14.03
N ARG A 266 -2.63 35.75 -13.92
CA ARG A 266 -3.25 34.84 -12.93
C ARG A 266 -3.10 33.38 -13.32
N GLU A 267 -3.14 33.09 -14.63
CA GLU A 267 -2.82 31.76 -15.17
C GLU A 267 -1.34 31.42 -14.98
N ALA A 268 -0.43 32.39 -15.09
CA ALA A 268 1.00 32.20 -14.84
C ALA A 268 1.30 31.87 -13.36
N GLU A 269 0.61 32.49 -12.42
CA GLU A 269 0.70 32.16 -10.99
C GLU A 269 0.24 30.72 -10.73
N ARG A 270 -0.88 30.30 -11.35
CA ARG A 270 -1.40 28.94 -11.27
C ARG A 270 -0.45 27.91 -11.91
N LEU A 271 0.09 28.21 -13.09
CA LEU A 271 1.10 27.39 -13.77
C LEU A 271 2.40 27.31 -12.97
N ASN A 272 2.76 28.37 -12.23
CA ASN A 272 3.92 28.36 -11.36
C ASN A 272 3.70 27.49 -10.12
N THR A 273 2.49 27.50 -9.53
CA THR A 273 2.12 26.54 -8.48
C THR A 273 2.21 25.11 -9.00
N ILE A 274 1.59 24.80 -10.14
CA ILE A 274 1.67 23.47 -10.76
C ILE A 274 3.12 23.07 -11.05
N ARG A 275 3.96 24.00 -11.53
CA ARG A 275 5.38 23.73 -11.76
C ARG A 275 6.12 23.42 -10.46
N LEU A 276 5.83 24.14 -9.38
CA LEU A 276 6.42 23.87 -8.06
C LEU A 276 5.95 22.52 -7.54
N ASP A 277 4.66 22.19 -7.67
CA ASP A 277 4.09 20.89 -7.29
C ASP A 277 4.75 19.74 -8.09
N VAL A 278 5.01 19.93 -9.39
CA VAL A 278 5.72 18.94 -10.22
C VAL A 278 7.19 18.79 -9.82
N ILE A 279 7.86 19.86 -9.42
CA ILE A 279 9.24 19.79 -8.91
C ILE A 279 9.28 19.07 -7.57
N GLU A 280 8.37 19.41 -6.64
CA GLU A 280 8.22 18.72 -5.36
C GLU A 280 7.91 17.23 -5.57
N LEU A 281 7.05 16.90 -6.53
CA LEU A 281 6.74 15.52 -6.90
C LEU A 281 7.98 14.79 -7.46
N ALA A 282 8.76 15.41 -8.34
CA ALA A 282 9.97 14.79 -8.88
C ALA A 282 10.99 14.50 -7.76
N GLU A 283 11.16 15.44 -6.82
CA GLU A 283 12.00 15.23 -5.64
C GLU A 283 11.45 14.12 -4.73
N ARG A 284 10.12 14.05 -4.55
CA ARG A 284 9.45 12.99 -3.78
C ARG A 284 9.56 11.62 -4.44
N ILE A 285 9.46 11.53 -5.78
CA ILE A 285 9.69 10.30 -6.57
C ILE A 285 11.11 9.81 -6.39
N ASP A 286 12.10 10.69 -6.56
CA ASP A 286 13.51 10.34 -6.40
C ASP A 286 13.79 9.85 -4.97
N ASN A 287 13.14 10.46 -3.97
CA ASN A 287 13.24 10.04 -2.58
C ASN A 287 12.52 8.71 -2.32
N ALA A 288 11.36 8.46 -2.93
CA ALA A 288 10.62 7.21 -2.80
C ALA A 288 11.35 6.04 -3.45
N ILE A 289 11.93 6.22 -4.64
CA ILE A 289 12.71 5.17 -5.32
C ILE A 289 13.97 4.84 -4.51
N LYS A 290 14.67 5.85 -3.98
CA LYS A 290 15.79 5.64 -3.06
C LYS A 290 15.33 4.90 -1.81
N PHE A 291 14.26 5.36 -1.17
CA PHE A 291 13.68 4.73 0.02
C PHE A 291 13.32 3.26 -0.21
N LEU A 292 12.68 2.93 -1.34
CA LEU A 292 12.32 1.56 -1.70
C LEU A 292 13.56 0.69 -1.91
N SER A 293 14.57 1.21 -2.62
CA SER A 293 15.84 0.54 -2.84
C SER A 293 16.57 0.31 -1.51
N ASP A 294 16.66 1.34 -0.67
CA ASP A 294 17.43 1.31 0.57
C ASP A 294 16.74 0.46 1.65
N MET A 295 15.41 0.44 1.75
CA MET A 295 14.69 -0.52 2.60
C MET A 295 14.81 -1.97 2.12
N PHE A 296 14.93 -2.17 0.81
CA PHE A 296 15.09 -3.50 0.26
C PHE A 296 16.50 -4.06 0.52
N TYR A 297 17.54 -3.20 0.47
CA TYR A 297 18.95 -3.59 0.66
C TYR A 297 19.50 -3.40 2.09
N ALA A 298 18.81 -2.65 2.97
CA ALA A 298 19.12 -2.59 4.40
C ALA A 298 18.82 -3.92 5.08
#